data_AF-A0A9P6ENS3-F1
#
_entry.id   AF-A0A9P6ENS3-F1
#
_cell.length_a   1.000
_cell.length_b   1.000
_cell.length_c   1.000
_cell.angle_alpha   90.00
_cell.angle_beta   90.00
_cell.angle_gamma   90.00
#
_symmetry.space_group_name_H-M   'P 1'
#
loop_
_entity.id
_entity.type
_entity.pdbx_description
1 polymer ?
#
loop_
_entity_poly.entity_id
_entity_poly.type
_entity_poly.pdbx_seq_one_letter_code
_entity_poly.pdbx_strand_id
1 'polypeptide(L)'
;MGNGIFPQMSILDIISSLADRGIHVTSEQLKNPTSDFVEGVYCACLEQVTGLGFDTLRDPVQNTVDNSQAEHKDLYTSAMSFNIILYHLTRFAKAARVEDFSSRDLHNPERERTIILLSAFINFVKFAEQYCDEFLKELRQRSDSLIVQRDDVGEQIQEIQEKLDEIRARIDKEKPILEKLNAESTTLTNTMFATKDAQKKVAHVADLLKDERSTLQKRKEILNSELKSVEDSITRARSRIVQSPERIKKTISIMSTSAMEDKRTVAMHESKARDLQAKINALHNIETDVRGCIEQIQTIEREVESLEVSQKALGQLRDLLEAKSIEKNELQIRQERLNDQLNHAKVKLERAHKHADDRKQASQKTIERLQYEYDNMVVERKENDKQIEEVREEANEAEAKMQEHLKKSEAELNELLAEYCKIRHQTDVYMETLANTLNMKVTTE
;
A
#
# COMPACT_ATOMS: atom_id res chain seq x y z
N MET A 1 -12.58 43.89 16.53
CA MET A 1 -11.73 43.72 15.34
C MET A 1 -10.36 43.30 15.82
N GLY A 2 -9.95 42.08 15.47
CA GLY A 2 -8.71 41.47 15.96
C GLY A 2 -7.48 42.11 15.35
N ASN A 3 -6.96 43.15 15.99
CA ASN A 3 -5.62 43.65 15.68
C ASN A 3 -4.60 42.58 16.12
N GLY A 4 -4.07 41.81 15.17
CA GLY A 4 -2.85 41.01 15.36
C GLY A 4 -2.93 39.49 15.24
N ILE A 5 -4.07 38.89 14.83
CA ILE A 5 -4.18 37.41 14.71
C ILE A 5 -3.71 36.91 13.33
N PHE A 6 -3.96 37.67 12.28
CA PHE A 6 -3.51 37.38 10.91
C PHE A 6 -3.17 38.70 10.19
N PRO A 7 -2.22 38.70 9.25
CA PRO A 7 -1.83 39.91 8.54
C PRO A 7 -2.95 40.35 7.58
N GLN A 8 -3.31 41.63 7.63
CA GLN A 8 -4.20 42.22 6.64
C GLN A 8 -3.44 42.39 5.32
N MET A 9 -3.94 41.75 4.26
CA MET A 9 -3.29 41.73 2.96
C MET A 9 -3.68 42.95 2.13
N SER A 10 -2.78 43.42 1.26
CA SER A 10 -3.14 44.44 0.28
C SER A 10 -4.04 43.86 -0.81
N ILE A 11 -4.81 44.70 -1.50
CA ILE A 11 -5.69 44.26 -2.59
C ILE A 11 -4.91 43.50 -3.67
N LEU A 12 -3.67 43.92 -3.95
CA LEU A 12 -2.82 43.24 -4.94
C LEU A 12 -2.38 41.86 -4.45
N ASP A 13 -2.05 41.72 -3.17
CA ASP A 13 -1.63 40.43 -2.59
C ASP A 13 -2.79 39.43 -2.50
N ILE A 14 -4.02 39.93 -2.28
CA ILE A 14 -5.24 39.12 -2.31
C ILE A 14 -5.46 38.59 -3.73
N ILE A 15 -5.35 39.45 -4.75
CA ILE A 15 -5.52 39.06 -6.15
C ILE A 15 -4.47 38.02 -6.54
N SER A 16 -3.19 38.23 -6.22
CA SER A 16 -2.13 37.28 -6.54
C SER A 16 -2.35 35.94 -5.83
N SER A 17 -2.65 35.96 -4.53
CA SER A 17 -2.84 34.72 -3.75
C SER A 17 -4.07 33.93 -4.18
N LEU A 18 -5.14 34.59 -4.62
CA LEU A 18 -6.31 33.91 -5.19
C LEU A 18 -6.03 33.37 -6.59
N ALA A 19 -5.29 34.13 -7.42
CA ALA A 19 -4.90 33.69 -8.76
C ALA A 19 -3.99 32.45 -8.74
N ASP A 20 -3.04 32.38 -7.79
CA ASP A 20 -2.19 31.20 -7.56
C ASP A 20 -3.02 29.92 -7.29
N ARG A 21 -4.27 30.08 -6.85
CA ARG A 21 -5.21 29.01 -6.53
C ARG A 21 -6.31 28.83 -7.58
N GLY A 22 -6.15 29.44 -8.75
CA GLY A 22 -7.10 29.36 -9.86
C GLY A 22 -8.37 30.20 -9.69
N ILE A 23 -8.44 31.07 -8.68
CA ILE A 23 -9.56 31.98 -8.46
C ILE A 23 -9.21 33.34 -9.08
N HIS A 24 -9.76 33.63 -10.26
CA HIS A 24 -9.50 34.90 -10.94
C HIS A 24 -10.39 36.03 -10.40
N VAL A 25 -9.76 37.01 -9.76
CA VAL A 25 -10.44 38.17 -9.16
C VAL A 25 -9.88 39.47 -9.71
N THR A 26 -10.76 40.43 -10.03
CA THR A 26 -10.36 41.77 -10.47
C THR A 26 -10.30 42.76 -9.30
N SER A 27 -9.49 43.82 -9.44
CA SER A 27 -9.42 44.88 -8.43
C SER A 27 -10.74 45.63 -8.26
N GLU A 28 -11.58 45.69 -9.30
CA GLU A 28 -12.89 46.34 -9.24
C GLU A 28 -13.90 45.54 -8.40
N GLN A 29 -13.92 44.21 -8.53
CA GLN A 29 -14.75 43.32 -7.71
C GLN A 29 -14.41 43.40 -6.22
N LEU A 30 -13.13 43.63 -5.88
CA LEU A 30 -12.71 43.83 -4.48
C LEU A 30 -13.04 45.23 -3.94
N LYS A 31 -13.16 46.24 -4.81
CA LYS A 31 -13.58 47.59 -4.42
C LYS A 31 -15.09 47.65 -4.19
N ASN A 32 -15.86 46.97 -5.04
CA ASN A 32 -17.32 46.88 -4.98
C ASN A 32 -17.75 45.41 -4.97
N PRO A 33 -17.67 44.72 -3.82
CA PRO A 33 -18.03 43.31 -3.73
C PRO A 33 -19.53 43.10 -3.98
N THR A 34 -19.88 42.14 -4.84
CA THR A 34 -21.25 41.67 -5.06
C THR A 34 -21.50 40.36 -4.30
N SER A 35 -22.76 40.05 -4.01
CA SER A 35 -23.14 38.81 -3.30
C SER A 35 -22.59 37.58 -4.02
N ASP A 36 -22.86 37.45 -5.32
CA ASP A 36 -22.43 36.31 -6.14
C ASP A 36 -20.90 36.15 -6.17
N PHE A 37 -20.17 37.27 -6.22
CA PHE A 37 -18.71 37.27 -6.19
C PHE A 37 -18.19 36.72 -4.85
N VAL A 38 -18.71 37.24 -3.74
CA VAL A 38 -18.25 36.87 -2.41
C VAL A 38 -18.62 35.43 -2.07
N GLU A 39 -19.83 35.00 -2.44
CA GLU A 39 -20.28 33.62 -2.30
C GLU A 39 -19.37 32.65 -3.07
N GLY A 40 -19.08 32.95 -4.34
CA GLY A 40 -18.19 32.12 -5.17
C GLY A 40 -16.78 32.01 -4.59
N VAL A 41 -16.18 33.13 -4.18
CA VAL A 41 -14.81 33.12 -3.63
C VAL A 41 -14.75 32.44 -2.27
N TYR A 42 -15.71 32.69 -1.38
CA TYR A 42 -15.73 32.06 -0.06
C TYR A 42 -15.97 30.56 -0.15
N CYS A 43 -16.87 30.12 -1.02
CA CYS A 43 -17.09 28.70 -1.27
C CYS A 43 -15.86 28.03 -1.87
N ALA A 44 -15.16 28.68 -2.80
CA ALA A 44 -13.91 28.15 -3.35
C ALA A 44 -12.82 27.99 -2.27
N CYS A 45 -12.68 28.95 -1.35
CA CYS A 45 -11.75 28.82 -0.22
C CYS A 45 -12.16 27.70 0.75
N LEU A 46 -13.46 27.53 1.01
CA LEU A 46 -13.99 26.43 1.83
C LEU A 46 -13.70 25.07 1.18
N GLU A 47 -13.94 24.96 -0.12
CA GLU A 47 -13.76 23.74 -0.90
C GLU A 47 -12.29 23.30 -0.93
N GLN A 48 -11.35 24.23 -1.04
CA GLN A 48 -9.91 23.92 -1.00
C GLN A 48 -9.48 23.22 0.30
N VAL A 49 -10.02 23.63 1.45
CA VAL A 49 -9.63 23.06 2.74
C VAL A 49 -10.45 21.82 3.11
N THR A 50 -11.75 21.84 2.81
CA THR A 50 -12.70 20.82 3.29
C THR A 50 -13.13 19.82 2.22
N GLY A 51 -12.95 20.15 0.94
CA GLY A 51 -13.54 19.43 -0.19
C GLY A 51 -15.05 19.59 -0.30
N LEU A 52 -15.66 20.51 0.46
CA LEU A 52 -17.10 20.78 0.43
C LEU A 52 -17.40 22.00 -0.44
N GLY A 53 -18.23 21.78 -1.46
CA GLY A 53 -18.79 22.81 -2.33
C GLY A 53 -20.25 22.51 -2.68
N PHE A 54 -20.86 23.37 -3.50
CA PHE A 54 -22.26 23.20 -3.93
C PHE A 54 -22.50 21.86 -4.64
N ASP A 55 -21.58 21.41 -5.48
CA ASP A 55 -21.72 20.14 -6.21
C ASP A 55 -21.66 18.94 -5.28
N THR A 56 -20.73 18.93 -4.32
CA THR A 56 -20.57 17.81 -3.36
C THR A 56 -21.76 17.68 -2.41
N LEU A 57 -22.43 18.80 -2.11
CA LEU A 57 -23.56 18.85 -1.19
C LEU A 57 -24.90 18.62 -1.88
N ARG A 58 -24.96 18.68 -3.22
CA ARG A 58 -26.20 18.55 -3.99
C ARG A 58 -26.93 17.25 -3.68
N ASP A 59 -26.26 16.12 -3.78
CA ASP A 59 -26.89 14.80 -3.62
C ASP A 59 -27.29 14.53 -2.15
N PRO A 60 -26.46 14.84 -1.12
CA PRO A 60 -26.91 14.80 0.27
C PRO A 60 -28.14 15.67 0.54
N VAL A 61 -28.16 16.91 0.04
CA VAL A 61 -29.30 17.82 0.21
C VAL A 61 -30.54 17.24 -0.46
N GLN A 62 -30.43 16.78 -1.70
CA GLN A 62 -31.54 16.17 -2.43
C GLN A 62 -32.09 14.95 -1.69
N ASN A 63 -31.23 14.05 -1.21
CA ASN A 63 -31.63 12.90 -0.42
C ASN A 63 -32.38 13.29 0.87
N THR A 64 -31.95 14.35 1.56
CA THR A 64 -32.65 14.83 2.76
C THR A 64 -34.00 15.45 2.44
N VAL A 65 -34.10 16.19 1.34
CA VAL A 65 -35.35 16.79 0.86
C VAL A 65 -36.33 15.70 0.39
N ASP A 66 -35.85 14.69 -0.33
CA ASP A 66 -36.66 13.56 -0.82
C ASP A 66 -37.22 12.73 0.33
N ASN A 67 -36.45 12.52 1.40
CA ASN A 67 -36.88 11.84 2.61
C ASN A 67 -37.75 12.70 3.54
N SER A 68 -37.90 14.00 3.26
CA SER A 68 -38.75 14.89 4.05
C SER A 68 -40.24 14.74 3.67
N GLN A 69 -41.12 15.02 4.63
CA GLN A 69 -42.58 15.04 4.41
C GLN A 69 -43.11 16.38 3.86
N ALA A 70 -42.24 17.27 3.35
CA ALA A 70 -42.65 18.57 2.85
C ALA A 70 -43.44 18.48 1.53
N GLU A 71 -44.50 19.27 1.38
CA GLU A 71 -45.39 19.25 0.19
C GLU A 71 -44.76 19.92 -1.05
N HIS A 72 -43.93 20.94 -0.86
CA HIS A 72 -43.26 21.68 -1.94
C HIS A 72 -41.73 21.60 -1.83
N LYS A 73 -41.20 20.40 -2.04
CA LYS A 73 -39.77 20.05 -1.87
C LYS A 73 -38.82 20.97 -2.63
N ASP A 74 -39.14 21.31 -3.88
CA ASP A 74 -38.28 22.13 -4.75
C ASP A 74 -38.06 23.56 -4.24
N LEU A 75 -39.03 24.12 -3.50
CA LEU A 75 -38.91 25.46 -2.93
C LEU A 75 -37.88 25.50 -1.79
N TYR A 76 -37.67 24.38 -1.11
CA TYR A 76 -36.77 24.29 0.05
C TYR A 76 -35.35 23.90 -0.34
N THR A 77 -35.14 23.24 -1.49
CA THR A 77 -33.82 22.76 -1.91
C THR A 77 -32.79 23.89 -1.97
N SER A 78 -33.12 25.02 -2.61
CA SER A 78 -32.20 26.16 -2.73
C SER A 78 -31.90 26.79 -1.36
N ALA A 79 -32.92 27.01 -0.54
CA ALA A 79 -32.75 27.57 0.81
C ALA A 79 -31.95 26.63 1.73
N MET A 80 -32.13 25.32 1.59
CA MET A 80 -31.43 24.31 2.39
C MET A 80 -29.95 24.22 2.00
N SER A 81 -29.65 24.16 0.70
CA SER A 81 -28.28 24.23 0.18
C SER A 81 -27.54 25.46 0.69
N PHE A 82 -28.19 26.63 0.63
CA PHE A 82 -27.63 27.88 1.12
C PHE A 82 -27.36 27.85 2.64
N ASN A 83 -28.31 27.37 3.44
CA ASN A 83 -28.13 27.27 4.90
C ASN A 83 -26.99 26.32 5.29
N ILE A 84 -26.83 25.22 4.56
CA ILE A 84 -25.74 24.26 4.81
C ILE A 84 -24.39 24.88 4.44
N ILE A 85 -24.29 25.56 3.29
CA ILE A 85 -23.08 26.29 2.92
C ILE A 85 -22.76 27.38 3.94
N LEU A 86 -23.74 28.19 4.34
CA LEU A 86 -23.56 29.22 5.37
C LEU A 86 -23.08 28.62 6.70
N TYR A 87 -23.62 27.45 7.09
CA TYR A 87 -23.18 26.73 8.29
C TYR A 87 -21.69 26.33 8.19
N HIS A 88 -21.27 25.78 7.03
CA HIS A 88 -19.88 25.42 6.80
C HIS A 88 -18.96 26.64 6.72
N LEU A 89 -19.37 27.71 6.04
CA LEU A 89 -18.63 28.96 5.97
C LEU A 89 -18.45 29.62 7.33
N THR A 90 -19.47 29.57 8.20
CA THR A 90 -19.36 30.11 9.57
C THR A 90 -18.33 29.32 10.39
N ARG A 91 -18.29 27.99 10.23
CA ARG A 91 -17.28 27.15 10.90
C ARG A 91 -15.88 27.37 10.34
N PHE A 92 -15.78 27.52 9.02
CA PHE A 92 -14.55 27.85 8.33
C PHE A 92 -14.00 29.21 8.78
N ALA A 93 -14.87 30.21 8.89
CA ALA A 93 -14.51 31.53 9.40
C ALA A 93 -14.01 31.48 10.84
N LYS A 94 -14.68 30.72 11.72
CA LYS A 94 -14.20 30.49 13.09
C LYS A 94 -12.83 29.82 13.13
N ALA A 95 -12.59 28.83 12.28
CA ALA A 95 -11.27 28.19 12.15
C ALA A 95 -10.20 29.19 11.67
N ALA A 96 -10.57 30.10 10.76
CA ALA A 96 -9.76 31.23 10.31
C ALA A 96 -9.67 32.40 11.33
N ARG A 97 -10.18 32.22 12.56
CA ARG A 97 -10.18 33.19 13.67
C ARG A 97 -11.08 34.42 13.46
N VAL A 98 -12.16 34.24 12.71
CA VAL A 98 -13.26 35.20 12.58
C VAL A 98 -14.50 34.64 13.28
N GLU A 99 -14.81 35.17 14.46
CA GLU A 99 -15.91 34.66 15.31
C GLU A 99 -17.28 35.22 14.92
N ASP A 100 -17.33 36.38 14.25
CA ASP A 100 -18.53 37.17 13.98
C ASP A 100 -19.01 37.06 12.53
N PHE A 101 -18.64 36.00 11.80
CA PHE A 101 -19.12 35.75 10.43
C PHE A 101 -20.64 35.48 10.42
N SER A 102 -21.35 36.09 9.48
CA SER A 102 -22.82 36.00 9.39
C SER A 102 -23.33 35.99 7.95
N SER A 103 -24.62 35.71 7.74
CA SER A 103 -25.26 35.75 6.41
C SER A 103 -25.19 37.12 5.73
N ARG A 104 -25.03 38.21 6.50
CA ARG A 104 -24.82 39.57 5.98
C ARG A 104 -23.56 39.64 5.13
N ASP A 105 -22.54 38.86 5.46
CA ASP A 105 -21.25 38.85 4.75
C ASP A 105 -21.35 38.23 3.37
N LEU A 106 -22.42 37.48 3.10
CA LEU A 106 -22.76 36.96 1.79
C LEU A 106 -23.71 37.91 1.06
N HIS A 107 -24.85 38.26 1.67
CA HIS A 107 -25.91 39.00 0.97
C HIS A 107 -25.66 40.51 0.83
N ASN A 108 -24.91 41.12 1.76
CA ASN A 108 -24.62 42.55 1.75
C ASN A 108 -23.15 42.79 2.13
N PRO A 109 -22.20 42.41 1.25
CA PRO A 109 -20.78 42.47 1.55
C PRO A 109 -20.29 43.92 1.60
N GLU A 110 -19.55 44.25 2.66
CA GLU A 110 -18.91 45.55 2.82
C GLU A 110 -17.43 45.46 2.47
N ARG A 111 -16.95 46.35 1.60
CA ARG A 111 -15.56 46.35 1.09
C ARG A 111 -14.50 46.08 2.17
N GLU A 112 -14.50 46.86 3.24
CA GLU A 112 -13.48 46.75 4.30
C GLU A 112 -13.54 45.40 4.99
N ARG A 113 -14.75 44.91 5.26
CA ARG A 113 -15.00 43.62 5.88
C ARG A 113 -14.63 42.46 4.97
N THR A 114 -14.97 42.52 3.68
CA THR A 114 -14.62 41.51 2.69
C THR A 114 -13.10 41.35 2.57
N ILE A 115 -12.34 42.45 2.60
CA ILE A 115 -10.87 42.42 2.58
C ILE A 115 -10.29 41.72 3.83
N ILE A 116 -10.86 41.99 5.01
CA ILE A 116 -10.46 41.34 6.26
C ILE A 116 -10.76 39.84 6.21
N LEU A 117 -11.97 39.47 5.76
CA LEU A 117 -12.39 38.06 5.63
C LEU A 117 -11.52 37.30 4.64
N LEU A 118 -11.23 37.87 3.46
CA LEU A 118 -10.35 37.26 2.48
C LEU A 118 -8.93 37.11 2.99
N SER A 119 -8.40 38.11 3.72
CA SER A 119 -7.08 38.01 4.34
C SER A 119 -7.03 36.85 5.36
N ALA A 120 -8.07 36.70 6.17
CA ALA A 120 -8.19 35.61 7.14
C ALA A 120 -8.29 34.24 6.44
N PHE A 121 -9.13 34.13 5.42
CA PHE A 121 -9.37 32.88 4.69
C PHE A 121 -8.15 32.45 3.91
N ILE A 122 -7.50 33.36 3.17
CA ILE A 122 -6.26 33.06 2.44
C ILE A 122 -5.16 32.61 3.41
N ASN A 123 -5.02 33.28 4.56
CA ASN A 123 -4.04 32.89 5.56
C ASN A 123 -4.33 31.49 6.13
N PHE A 124 -5.59 31.19 6.42
CA PHE A 124 -6.00 29.86 6.90
C PHE A 124 -5.79 28.76 5.85
N VAL A 125 -6.13 29.03 4.59
CA VAL A 125 -5.87 28.12 3.47
C VAL A 125 -4.37 27.85 3.34
N LYS A 126 -3.53 28.90 3.35
CA LYS A 126 -2.05 28.74 3.35
C LYS A 126 -1.55 27.88 4.51
N PHE A 127 -2.10 28.08 5.69
CA PHE A 127 -1.75 27.27 6.86
C PHE A 127 -2.16 25.80 6.68
N ALA A 128 -3.37 25.54 6.19
CA ALA A 128 -3.85 24.19 5.92
C ALA A 128 -2.98 23.49 4.86
N GLU A 129 -2.67 24.18 3.75
CA GLU A 129 -1.82 23.67 2.68
C GLU A 129 -0.41 23.32 3.17
N GLN A 130 0.19 24.17 4.02
CA GLN A 130 1.58 23.99 4.46
C GLN A 130 1.75 22.94 5.56
N TYR A 131 0.80 22.87 6.50
CA TYR A 131 0.98 22.09 7.72
C TYR A 131 0.01 20.92 7.86
N CYS A 132 -1.14 20.98 7.19
CA CYS A 132 -2.17 19.94 7.32
C CYS A 132 -2.22 19.01 6.11
N ASP A 133 -1.81 19.44 4.91
CA ASP A 133 -1.96 18.62 3.69
C ASP A 133 -1.26 17.27 3.78
N GLU A 134 -0.02 17.21 4.27
CA GLU A 134 0.72 15.93 4.38
C GLU A 134 0.01 14.98 5.35
N PHE A 135 -0.38 15.49 6.52
CA PHE A 135 -1.11 14.72 7.53
C PHE A 135 -2.48 14.28 7.04
N LEU A 136 -3.26 15.17 6.40
CA LEU A 136 -4.58 14.86 5.85
C LEU A 136 -4.48 13.87 4.69
N LYS A 137 -3.44 13.96 3.86
CA LYS A 137 -3.19 13.02 2.77
C LYS A 137 -2.88 11.62 3.31
N GLU A 138 -2.03 11.51 4.32
CA GLU A 138 -1.76 10.23 5.00
C GLU A 138 -3.03 9.65 5.62
N LEU A 139 -3.84 10.49 6.29
CA LEU A 139 -5.09 10.07 6.92
C LEU A 139 -6.12 9.61 5.87
N ARG A 140 -6.24 10.32 4.74
CA ARG A 140 -7.11 9.94 3.62
C ARG A 140 -6.66 8.62 3.00
N GLN A 141 -5.37 8.46 2.72
CA GLN A 141 -4.83 7.18 2.20
C GLN A 141 -5.09 6.02 3.17
N ARG A 142 -4.94 6.25 4.47
CA ARG A 142 -5.27 5.25 5.49
C ARG A 142 -6.77 4.94 5.52
N SER A 143 -7.63 5.95 5.42
CA SER A 143 -9.08 5.76 5.33
C SER A 143 -9.46 4.97 4.08
N ASP A 144 -8.93 5.34 2.91
CA ASP A 144 -9.22 4.68 1.64
C ASP A 144 -8.76 3.22 1.67
N SER A 145 -7.56 2.95 2.19
CA SER A 145 -7.08 1.57 2.36
C SER A 145 -7.94 0.74 3.31
N LEU A 146 -8.47 1.33 4.39
CA LEU A 146 -9.40 0.66 5.30
C LEU A 146 -10.75 0.38 4.64
N ILE A 147 -11.25 1.28 3.78
CA ILE A 147 -12.48 1.06 3.01
C ILE A 147 -12.27 -0.12 2.04
N VAL A 148 -11.16 -0.14 1.31
CA VAL A 148 -10.83 -1.27 0.41
C VAL A 148 -10.72 -2.58 1.18
N GLN A 149 -10.07 -2.60 2.35
CA GLN A 149 -9.99 -3.79 3.20
C GLN A 149 -11.37 -4.24 3.71
N ARG A 150 -12.23 -3.29 4.09
CA ARG A 150 -13.61 -3.59 4.51
C ARG A 150 -14.37 -4.25 3.36
N ASP A 151 -14.23 -3.72 2.15
CA ASP A 151 -14.96 -4.20 0.97
C ASP A 151 -14.48 -5.61 0.58
N ASP A 152 -13.17 -5.86 0.57
CA ASP A 152 -12.59 -7.20 0.33
C ASP A 152 -13.05 -8.23 1.38
N VAL A 153 -13.04 -7.86 2.67
CA VAL A 153 -13.58 -8.73 3.73
C VAL A 153 -15.09 -8.95 3.55
N GLY A 154 -15.83 -7.93 3.11
CA GLY A 154 -17.25 -8.03 2.79
C GLY A 154 -17.53 -9.04 1.67
N GLU A 155 -16.76 -8.99 0.59
CA GLU A 155 -16.82 -9.94 -0.53
C GLU A 155 -16.49 -11.37 -0.09
N GLN A 156 -15.44 -11.54 0.72
CA GLN A 156 -15.06 -12.85 1.27
C GLN A 156 -16.16 -13.43 2.19
N ILE A 157 -16.79 -12.60 3.02
CA ILE A 157 -17.92 -13.03 3.85
C ILE A 157 -19.08 -13.50 2.97
N GLN A 158 -19.40 -12.76 1.91
CA GLN A 158 -20.46 -13.13 0.97
C GLN A 158 -20.15 -14.47 0.28
N GLU A 159 -18.93 -14.66 -0.22
CA GLU A 159 -18.52 -15.91 -0.89
C GLU A 159 -18.60 -17.12 0.06
N ILE A 160 -18.19 -16.94 1.33
CA ILE A 160 -18.28 -17.99 2.34
C ILE A 160 -19.75 -18.30 2.69
N GLN A 161 -20.60 -17.28 2.76
CA GLN A 161 -22.03 -17.46 3.00
C GLN A 161 -22.69 -18.25 1.86
N GLU A 162 -22.37 -17.92 0.61
CA GLU A 162 -22.86 -18.64 -0.57
C GLU A 162 -22.44 -20.13 -0.53
N LYS A 163 -21.16 -20.42 -0.23
CA LYS A 163 -20.68 -21.80 -0.05
C LYS A 163 -21.36 -22.54 1.10
N LEU A 164 -21.63 -21.86 2.22
CA LEU A 164 -22.35 -22.45 3.35
C LEU A 164 -23.78 -22.81 2.97
N ASP A 165 -24.45 -21.96 2.22
CA ASP A 165 -25.82 -22.19 1.77
C ASP A 165 -25.89 -23.32 0.72
N GLU A 166 -24.90 -23.44 -0.16
CA GLU A 166 -24.76 -24.60 -1.05
C GLU A 166 -24.59 -25.92 -0.29
N ILE A 167 -23.74 -25.94 0.74
CA ILE A 167 -23.52 -27.12 1.58
C ILE A 167 -24.81 -27.48 2.34
N ARG A 168 -25.50 -26.48 2.92
CA ARG A 168 -26.78 -26.69 3.59
C ARG A 168 -27.82 -27.27 2.64
N ALA A 169 -27.94 -26.70 1.45
CA ALA A 169 -28.86 -27.21 0.43
C ALA A 169 -28.52 -28.66 -0.01
N ARG A 170 -27.23 -29.02 -0.04
CA ARG A 170 -26.81 -30.41 -0.30
C ARG A 170 -27.20 -31.34 0.84
N ILE A 171 -26.95 -30.94 2.09
CA ILE A 171 -27.34 -31.72 3.28
C ILE A 171 -28.86 -31.94 3.31
N ASP A 172 -29.65 -30.91 3.04
CA ASP A 172 -31.11 -31.01 3.02
C ASP A 172 -31.62 -31.96 1.93
N LYS A 173 -30.93 -32.06 0.79
CA LYS A 173 -31.23 -33.03 -0.28
C LYS A 173 -30.81 -34.45 0.08
N GLU A 174 -29.67 -34.63 0.76
CA GLU A 174 -29.13 -35.94 1.13
C GLU A 174 -29.88 -36.57 2.31
N LYS A 175 -30.36 -35.75 3.25
CA LYS A 175 -31.08 -36.20 4.46
C LYS A 175 -32.24 -37.18 4.19
N PRO A 176 -33.20 -36.92 3.28
CA PRO A 176 -34.28 -37.87 3.01
C PRO A 176 -33.80 -39.16 2.31
N ILE A 177 -32.71 -39.09 1.54
CA ILE A 177 -32.11 -40.27 0.90
C ILE A 177 -31.51 -41.17 1.98
N LEU A 178 -30.79 -40.57 2.92
CA LEU A 178 -30.14 -41.27 4.02
C LEU A 178 -31.18 -41.89 4.98
N GLU A 179 -32.28 -41.20 5.26
CA GLU A 179 -33.41 -41.74 6.02
C GLU A 179 -34.06 -42.94 5.31
N LYS A 180 -34.28 -42.87 3.98
CA LYS A 180 -34.81 -44.00 3.20
C LYS A 180 -33.85 -45.19 3.21
N LEU A 181 -32.56 -44.95 2.98
CA LEU A 181 -31.55 -46.02 2.95
C LEU A 181 -31.40 -46.70 4.32
N ASN A 182 -31.46 -45.93 5.41
CA ASN A 182 -31.48 -46.49 6.77
C ASN A 182 -32.74 -47.32 7.02
N ALA A 183 -33.91 -46.83 6.59
CA ALA A 183 -35.15 -47.60 6.69
C ALA A 183 -35.03 -48.93 5.92
N GLU A 184 -34.56 -48.90 4.67
CA GLU A 184 -34.31 -50.11 3.88
C GLU A 184 -33.32 -51.06 4.56
N SER A 185 -32.19 -50.54 5.04
CA SER A 185 -31.18 -51.33 5.76
C SER A 185 -31.77 -52.02 7.00
N THR A 186 -32.59 -51.31 7.80
CA THR A 186 -33.26 -51.93 8.96
C THR A 186 -34.25 -53.01 8.53
N THR A 187 -35.00 -52.82 7.44
CA THR A 187 -35.92 -53.85 6.92
C THR A 187 -35.17 -55.09 6.40
N LEU A 188 -34.06 -54.90 5.68
CA LEU A 188 -33.17 -55.98 5.22
C LEU A 188 -32.57 -56.73 6.41
N THR A 189 -32.12 -56.01 7.44
CA THR A 189 -31.58 -56.61 8.65
C THR A 189 -32.64 -57.47 9.37
N ASN A 190 -33.87 -56.96 9.49
CA ASN A 190 -34.98 -57.69 10.08
C ASN A 190 -35.37 -58.93 9.27
N THR A 191 -35.40 -58.85 7.94
CA THR A 191 -35.69 -60.02 7.09
C THR A 191 -34.56 -61.05 7.14
N MET A 192 -33.29 -60.61 7.24
CA MET A 192 -32.15 -61.50 7.45
C MET A 192 -32.27 -62.25 8.79
N PHE A 193 -32.63 -61.58 9.87
CA PHE A 193 -32.85 -62.24 11.17
C PHE A 193 -34.01 -63.23 11.10
N ALA A 194 -35.14 -62.83 10.51
CA ALA A 194 -36.31 -63.70 10.36
C ALA A 194 -36.01 -64.95 9.51
N THR A 195 -35.28 -64.80 8.40
CA THR A 195 -34.88 -65.93 7.54
C THR A 195 -33.87 -66.84 8.25
N LYS A 196 -32.92 -66.29 9.01
CA LYS A 196 -32.00 -67.08 9.85
C LYS A 196 -32.73 -67.92 10.90
N ASP A 197 -33.73 -67.36 11.56
CA ASP A 197 -34.52 -68.11 12.54
C ASP A 197 -35.43 -69.16 11.89
N ALA A 198 -36.01 -68.87 10.72
CA ALA A 198 -36.73 -69.87 9.94
C ALA A 198 -35.79 -71.01 9.50
N GLN A 199 -34.58 -70.70 9.03
CA GLN A 199 -33.57 -71.67 8.65
C GLN A 199 -33.17 -72.57 9.83
N LYS A 200 -32.97 -72.01 11.03
CA LYS A 200 -32.68 -72.79 12.25
C LYS A 200 -33.80 -73.78 12.57
N LYS A 201 -35.06 -73.35 12.46
CA LYS A 201 -36.22 -74.23 12.69
C LYS A 201 -36.25 -75.38 11.68
N VAL A 202 -36.05 -75.08 10.39
CA VAL A 202 -35.99 -76.11 9.33
C VAL A 202 -34.82 -77.06 9.54
N ALA A 203 -33.64 -76.55 9.90
CA ALA A 203 -32.47 -77.38 10.21
C ALA A 203 -32.75 -78.33 11.39
N HIS A 204 -33.37 -77.83 12.46
CA HIS A 204 -33.76 -78.65 13.60
C HIS A 204 -34.75 -79.75 13.21
N VAL A 205 -35.77 -79.44 12.41
CA VAL A 205 -36.71 -80.44 11.88
C VAL A 205 -36.00 -81.46 10.99
N ALA A 206 -35.05 -81.02 10.15
CA ALA A 206 -34.27 -81.91 9.31
C ALA A 206 -33.40 -82.89 10.12
N ASP A 207 -32.84 -82.44 11.25
CA ASP A 207 -32.08 -83.29 12.16
C ASP A 207 -32.99 -84.29 12.88
N LEU A 208 -34.17 -83.88 13.35
CA LEU A 208 -35.17 -84.79 13.91
C LEU A 208 -35.59 -85.86 12.90
N LEU A 209 -35.85 -85.47 11.65
CA LEU A 209 -36.19 -86.41 10.58
C LEU A 209 -35.04 -87.35 10.22
N LYS A 210 -33.78 -86.90 10.31
CA LYS A 210 -32.60 -87.78 10.13
C LYS A 210 -32.51 -88.82 11.25
N ASP A 211 -32.76 -88.42 12.49
CA ASP A 211 -32.79 -89.33 13.64
C ASP A 211 -33.92 -90.34 13.52
N GLU A 212 -35.13 -89.89 13.17
CA GLU A 212 -36.26 -90.76 12.90
C GLU A 212 -35.95 -91.74 11.75
N ARG A 213 -35.39 -91.25 10.64
CA ARG A 213 -34.93 -92.10 9.53
C ARG A 213 -33.91 -93.13 10.00
N SER A 214 -32.94 -92.74 10.83
CA SER A 214 -31.92 -93.64 11.39
C SER A 214 -32.55 -94.73 12.26
N THR A 215 -33.51 -94.38 13.12
CA THR A 215 -34.22 -95.37 13.95
C THR A 215 -35.09 -96.32 13.12
N LEU A 216 -35.82 -95.80 12.13
CA LEU A 216 -36.60 -96.60 11.19
C LEU A 216 -35.71 -97.50 10.35
N GLN A 217 -34.55 -97.02 9.92
CA GLN A 217 -33.56 -97.81 9.18
C GLN A 217 -33.02 -98.97 10.03
N LYS A 218 -32.64 -98.72 11.29
CA LYS A 218 -32.23 -99.78 12.23
C LYS A 218 -33.35 -100.80 12.45
N ARG A 219 -34.59 -100.33 12.62
CA ARG A 219 -35.76 -101.21 12.76
C ARG A 219 -36.00 -102.04 11.51
N LYS A 220 -35.85 -101.45 10.33
CA LYS A 220 -35.92 -102.13 9.04
C LYS A 220 -34.80 -103.16 8.89
N GLU A 221 -33.58 -102.88 9.34
CA GLU A 221 -32.47 -103.83 9.34
C GLU A 221 -32.73 -105.02 10.26
N ILE A 222 -33.26 -104.78 11.47
CA ILE A 222 -33.69 -105.84 12.39
C ILE A 222 -34.79 -106.69 11.73
N LEU A 223 -35.87 -106.07 11.23
CA LEU A 223 -36.94 -106.77 10.52
C LEU A 223 -36.42 -107.54 9.30
N ASN A 224 -35.48 -106.98 8.54
CA ASN A 224 -34.85 -107.67 7.41
C ASN A 224 -33.98 -108.85 7.87
N SER A 225 -33.32 -108.76 9.03
CA SER A 225 -32.56 -109.88 9.60
C SER A 225 -33.48 -111.00 10.09
N GLU A 226 -34.62 -110.65 10.68
CA GLU A 226 -35.69 -111.59 11.05
C GLU A 226 -36.31 -112.21 9.80
N LEU A 227 -36.64 -111.39 8.80
CA LEU A 227 -37.15 -111.83 7.51
C LEU A 227 -36.16 -112.75 6.83
N LYS A 228 -34.85 -112.43 6.82
CA LYS A 228 -33.80 -113.32 6.31
C LYS A 228 -33.69 -114.61 7.11
N SER A 229 -33.81 -114.58 8.43
CA SER A 229 -33.82 -115.80 9.26
C SER A 229 -35.02 -116.69 8.93
N VAL A 230 -36.19 -116.07 8.71
CA VAL A 230 -37.41 -116.75 8.25
C VAL A 230 -37.25 -117.22 6.81
N GLU A 231 -36.69 -116.42 5.90
CA GLU A 231 -36.36 -116.82 4.52
C GLU A 231 -35.30 -117.91 4.49
N ASP A 232 -34.37 -117.97 5.45
CA ASP A 232 -33.38 -119.04 5.65
C ASP A 232 -34.08 -120.29 6.18
N SER A 233 -35.09 -120.15 7.03
CA SER A 233 -35.97 -121.27 7.41
C SER A 233 -36.82 -121.76 6.24
N ILE A 234 -37.32 -120.84 5.41
CA ILE A 234 -38.09 -121.11 4.19
C ILE A 234 -37.19 -121.66 3.10
N THR A 235 -35.94 -121.23 2.95
CA THR A 235 -34.97 -121.79 2.00
C THR A 235 -34.37 -123.08 2.52
N ARG A 236 -34.30 -123.33 3.84
CA ARG A 236 -34.12 -124.69 4.39
C ARG A 236 -35.34 -125.59 4.10
N ALA A 237 -36.55 -125.04 4.10
CA ALA A 237 -37.76 -125.76 3.70
C ALA A 237 -37.91 -125.92 2.17
N ARG A 238 -37.42 -124.95 1.38
CA ARG A 238 -37.40 -124.94 -0.09
C ARG A 238 -36.14 -125.62 -0.65
N SER A 239 -35.06 -125.81 0.11
CA SER A 239 -33.93 -126.67 -0.30
C SER A 239 -34.31 -128.15 -0.20
N ARG A 240 -35.40 -128.48 0.51
CA ARG A 240 -36.14 -129.74 0.39
C ARG A 240 -37.10 -129.79 -0.81
N ILE A 241 -37.24 -128.71 -1.57
CA ILE A 241 -38.07 -128.63 -2.78
C ILE A 241 -37.26 -127.89 -3.85
N VAL A 242 -36.35 -128.64 -4.48
CA VAL A 242 -35.57 -128.19 -5.63
C VAL A 242 -36.51 -127.66 -6.70
N GLN A 243 -36.30 -126.42 -7.16
CA GLN A 243 -36.64 -126.03 -8.53
C GLN A 243 -35.54 -125.18 -9.14
N SER A 244 -34.71 -125.88 -9.92
CA SER A 244 -33.86 -125.37 -11.01
C SER A 244 -32.64 -124.50 -10.65
N PRO A 245 -31.45 -125.12 -10.56
CA PRO A 245 -30.13 -124.46 -10.49
C PRO A 245 -29.79 -123.57 -11.69
N GLU A 246 -30.50 -123.70 -12.82
CA GLU A 246 -30.18 -122.96 -14.04
C GLU A 246 -30.60 -121.49 -14.00
N ARG A 247 -31.74 -121.18 -13.36
CA ARG A 247 -32.19 -119.79 -13.21
C ARG A 247 -31.23 -118.95 -12.37
N ILE A 248 -30.71 -119.54 -11.29
CA ILE A 248 -29.75 -118.87 -10.39
C ILE A 248 -28.41 -118.64 -11.09
N LYS A 249 -27.91 -119.61 -11.88
CA LYS A 249 -26.71 -119.41 -12.72
C LYS A 249 -26.89 -118.28 -13.72
N LYS A 250 -28.07 -118.17 -14.35
CA LYS A 250 -28.37 -117.10 -15.31
C LYS A 250 -28.43 -115.72 -14.63
N THR A 251 -29.05 -115.62 -13.45
CA THR A 251 -29.09 -114.38 -12.67
C THR A 251 -27.72 -113.97 -12.13
N ILE A 252 -26.90 -114.92 -11.66
CA ILE A 252 -25.52 -114.66 -11.23
C ILE A 252 -24.66 -114.17 -12.40
N SER A 253 -24.85 -114.73 -13.60
CA SER A 253 -24.15 -114.25 -14.80
C SER A 253 -24.57 -112.83 -15.21
N ILE A 254 -25.86 -112.49 -15.06
CA ILE A 254 -26.38 -111.13 -15.33
C ILE A 254 -25.87 -110.12 -14.27
N MET A 255 -25.89 -110.51 -12.99
CA MET A 255 -25.35 -109.65 -11.92
C MET A 255 -23.83 -109.46 -12.05
N SER A 256 -23.08 -110.48 -12.46
CA SER A 256 -21.65 -110.39 -12.69
C SER A 256 -21.31 -109.43 -13.85
N THR A 257 -22.10 -109.47 -14.92
CA THR A 257 -21.95 -108.54 -16.06
C THR A 257 -22.31 -107.10 -15.68
N SER A 258 -23.42 -106.89 -14.97
CA SER A 258 -23.81 -105.58 -14.44
C SER A 258 -22.75 -105.01 -13.48
N ALA A 259 -22.22 -105.83 -12.57
CA ALA A 259 -21.16 -105.40 -11.65
C ALA A 259 -19.85 -105.03 -12.38
N MET A 260 -19.54 -105.70 -13.49
CA MET A 260 -18.42 -105.33 -14.35
C MET A 260 -18.64 -103.99 -15.06
N GLU A 261 -19.85 -103.72 -15.56
CA GLU A 261 -20.21 -102.42 -16.15
C GLU A 261 -20.16 -101.29 -15.12
N ASP A 262 -20.73 -101.50 -13.93
CA ASP A 262 -20.70 -100.52 -12.83
C ASP A 262 -19.26 -100.22 -12.39
N LYS A 263 -18.40 -101.24 -12.29
CA LYS A 263 -16.97 -101.02 -11.99
C LYS A 263 -16.28 -100.19 -13.08
N ARG A 264 -16.67 -100.37 -14.34
CA ARG A 264 -16.12 -99.61 -15.48
C ARG A 264 -16.60 -98.16 -15.47
N THR A 265 -17.86 -97.91 -15.14
CA THR A 265 -18.41 -96.55 -15.03
C THR A 265 -17.83 -95.80 -13.84
N VAL A 266 -17.66 -96.45 -12.68
CA VAL A 266 -17.00 -95.87 -11.50
C VAL A 266 -15.56 -95.47 -11.83
N ALA A 267 -14.77 -96.35 -12.46
CA ALA A 267 -13.40 -96.02 -12.86
C ALA A 267 -13.34 -94.83 -13.84
N MET A 268 -14.30 -94.73 -14.76
CA MET A 268 -14.43 -93.58 -15.67
C MET A 268 -14.76 -92.29 -14.92
N HIS A 269 -15.69 -92.33 -13.96
CA HIS A 269 -16.06 -91.17 -13.16
C HIS A 269 -14.95 -90.73 -12.21
N GLU A 270 -14.19 -91.66 -11.60
CA GLU A 270 -13.01 -91.34 -10.79
C GLU A 270 -11.90 -90.68 -11.62
N SER A 271 -11.69 -91.12 -12.87
CA SER A 271 -10.77 -90.45 -13.79
C SER A 271 -11.24 -89.02 -14.08
N LYS A 272 -12.52 -88.84 -14.45
CA LYS A 272 -13.09 -87.51 -14.69
C LYS A 272 -13.04 -86.60 -13.48
N ALA A 273 -13.26 -87.13 -12.28
CA ALA A 273 -13.18 -86.37 -11.03
C ALA A 273 -11.75 -85.88 -10.77
N ARG A 274 -10.74 -86.72 -11.01
CA ARG A 274 -9.33 -86.31 -10.91
C ARG A 274 -8.97 -85.23 -11.94
N ASP A 275 -9.43 -85.38 -13.18
CA ASP A 275 -9.19 -84.38 -14.23
C ASP A 275 -9.86 -83.03 -13.90
N LEU A 276 -11.09 -83.06 -13.37
CA LEU A 276 -11.78 -81.85 -12.91
C LEU A 276 -11.09 -81.22 -11.69
N GLN A 277 -10.60 -82.03 -10.76
CA GLN A 277 -9.83 -81.52 -9.61
C GLN A 277 -8.54 -80.83 -10.05
N ALA A 278 -7.83 -81.38 -11.03
CA ALA A 278 -6.65 -80.74 -11.61
C ALA A 278 -6.99 -79.39 -12.27
N LYS A 279 -8.12 -79.31 -12.97
CA LYS A 279 -8.62 -78.05 -13.55
C LYS A 279 -9.01 -77.02 -12.48
N ILE A 280 -9.65 -77.44 -11.40
CA ILE A 280 -9.99 -76.57 -10.27
C ILE A 280 -8.73 -75.97 -9.65
N ASN A 281 -7.71 -76.80 -9.41
CA ASN A 281 -6.44 -76.34 -8.85
C ASN A 281 -5.75 -75.34 -9.79
N ALA A 282 -5.78 -75.58 -11.11
CA ALA A 282 -5.26 -74.63 -12.09
C ALA A 282 -6.02 -73.30 -12.10
N LEU A 283 -7.36 -73.32 -12.01
CA LEU A 283 -8.18 -72.11 -11.91
C LEU A 283 -7.90 -71.35 -10.61
N HIS A 284 -7.67 -72.05 -9.50
CA HIS A 284 -7.32 -71.41 -8.24
C HIS A 284 -5.98 -70.69 -8.30
N ASN A 285 -4.97 -71.28 -8.96
CA ASN A 285 -3.68 -70.60 -9.19
C ASN A 285 -3.85 -69.34 -10.05
N ILE A 286 -4.66 -69.41 -11.10
CA ILE A 286 -4.97 -68.25 -11.93
C ILE A 286 -5.69 -67.16 -11.11
N GLU A 287 -6.62 -67.55 -10.25
CA GLU A 287 -7.32 -66.63 -9.34
C GLU A 287 -6.35 -65.92 -8.39
N THR A 288 -5.38 -66.64 -7.81
CA THR A 288 -4.35 -66.04 -6.96
C THR A 288 -3.45 -65.10 -7.74
N ASP A 289 -3.07 -65.44 -8.97
CA ASP A 289 -2.24 -64.58 -9.82
C ASP A 289 -2.99 -63.29 -10.20
N VAL A 290 -4.26 -63.41 -10.60
CA VAL A 290 -5.12 -62.25 -10.91
C VAL A 290 -5.28 -61.33 -9.69
N ARG A 291 -5.43 -61.90 -8.49
CA ARG A 291 -5.48 -61.12 -7.26
C ARG A 291 -4.18 -60.36 -6.99
N GLY A 292 -3.03 -61.01 -7.21
CA GLY A 292 -1.72 -60.38 -7.14
C GLY A 292 -1.57 -59.23 -8.15
N CYS A 293 -2.05 -59.40 -9.38
CA CYS A 293 -2.06 -58.32 -10.37
C CYS A 293 -2.93 -57.13 -9.93
N ILE A 294 -4.10 -57.38 -9.32
CA ILE A 294 -4.98 -56.31 -8.80
C ILE A 294 -4.27 -55.53 -7.69
N GLU A 295 -3.62 -56.20 -6.75
CA GLU A 295 -2.86 -55.55 -5.67
C GLU A 295 -1.70 -54.69 -6.20
N GLN A 296 -1.01 -55.17 -7.24
CA GLN A 296 0.03 -54.41 -7.94
C GLN A 296 -0.54 -53.17 -8.63
N ILE A 297 -1.67 -53.29 -9.34
CA ILE A 297 -2.35 -52.15 -9.98
C ILE A 297 -2.75 -51.10 -8.94
N GLN A 298 -3.35 -51.50 -7.83
CA GLN A 298 -3.72 -50.59 -6.73
C GLN A 298 -2.51 -49.90 -6.09
N THR A 299 -1.34 -50.53 -6.13
CA THR A 299 -0.09 -49.92 -5.64
C THR A 299 0.43 -48.90 -6.64
N ILE A 300 0.42 -49.24 -7.93
CA ILE A 300 0.81 -48.33 -9.02
C ILE A 300 -0.11 -47.10 -9.05
N GLU A 301 -1.42 -47.27 -8.90
CA GLU A 301 -2.38 -46.14 -8.84
C GLU A 301 -2.01 -45.15 -7.72
N ARG A 302 -1.72 -45.66 -6.52
CA ARG A 302 -1.27 -44.82 -5.39
C ARG A 302 0.06 -44.12 -5.66
N GLU A 303 1.00 -44.80 -6.33
CA GLU A 303 2.28 -44.19 -6.72
C GLU A 303 2.10 -43.11 -7.79
N VAL A 304 1.20 -43.31 -8.76
CA VAL A 304 0.86 -42.33 -9.79
C VAL A 304 0.22 -41.09 -9.18
N GLU A 305 -0.74 -41.25 -8.26
CA GLU A 305 -1.35 -40.11 -7.54
C GLU A 305 -0.29 -39.31 -6.76
N SER A 306 0.61 -40.00 -6.06
CA SER A 306 1.73 -39.38 -5.34
C SER A 306 2.68 -38.63 -6.29
N LEU A 307 2.99 -39.22 -7.44
CA LEU A 307 3.82 -38.61 -8.47
C LEU A 307 3.16 -37.34 -9.03
N GLU A 308 1.86 -37.36 -9.34
CA GLU A 308 1.13 -36.19 -9.83
C GLU A 308 1.15 -35.03 -8.84
N VAL A 309 0.96 -35.31 -7.54
CA VAL A 309 1.06 -34.29 -6.48
C VAL A 309 2.47 -33.70 -6.43
N SER A 310 3.50 -34.55 -6.47
CA SER A 310 4.90 -34.09 -6.47
C SER A 310 5.25 -33.27 -7.71
N GLN A 311 4.70 -33.63 -8.88
CA GLN A 311 4.95 -32.93 -10.14
C GLN A 311 4.25 -31.56 -10.18
N LYS A 312 3.03 -31.46 -9.62
CA LYS A 312 2.35 -30.17 -9.40
C LYS A 312 3.15 -29.26 -8.46
N ALA A 313 3.61 -29.80 -7.33
CA ALA A 313 4.44 -29.05 -6.38
C ALA A 313 5.77 -28.57 -7.02
N LEU A 314 6.40 -29.42 -7.84
CA LEU A 314 7.61 -29.07 -8.59
C LEU A 314 7.35 -28.00 -9.65
N GLY A 315 6.20 -28.02 -10.31
CA GLY A 315 5.74 -26.94 -11.20
C GLY A 315 5.64 -25.60 -10.46
N GLN A 316 4.93 -25.58 -9.34
CA GLN A 316 4.78 -24.37 -8.51
C GLN A 316 6.13 -23.84 -8.00
N LEU A 317 7.04 -24.71 -7.59
CA LEU A 317 8.40 -24.34 -7.17
C LEU A 317 9.22 -23.74 -8.31
N ARG A 318 9.07 -24.24 -9.55
CA ARG A 318 9.72 -23.67 -10.73
C ARG A 318 9.20 -22.28 -11.04
N ASP A 319 7.88 -22.09 -11.02
CA ASP A 319 7.24 -20.79 -11.27
C ASP A 319 7.68 -19.75 -10.22
N LEU A 320 7.74 -20.16 -8.94
CA LEU A 320 8.26 -19.31 -7.86
C LEU A 320 9.73 -18.94 -8.06
N LEU A 321 10.55 -19.89 -8.52
CA LEU A 321 11.97 -19.66 -8.79
C LEU A 321 12.16 -18.70 -9.96
N GLU A 322 11.37 -18.84 -11.03
CA GLU A 322 11.37 -17.93 -12.16
C GLU A 322 10.96 -16.52 -11.74
N ALA A 323 9.88 -16.38 -10.96
CA ALA A 323 9.45 -15.09 -10.43
C ALA A 323 10.53 -14.43 -9.57
N LYS A 324 11.21 -15.19 -8.70
CA LYS A 324 12.32 -14.70 -7.87
C LYS A 324 13.57 -14.35 -8.68
N SER A 325 13.82 -15.06 -9.78
CA SER A 325 14.90 -14.74 -10.71
C SER A 325 14.65 -13.40 -11.43
N ILE A 326 13.40 -13.16 -11.85
CA ILE A 326 12.99 -11.88 -12.44
C ILE A 326 13.16 -10.75 -11.42
N GLU A 327 12.65 -10.92 -10.20
CA GLU A 327 12.78 -9.94 -9.11
C GLU A 327 14.26 -9.61 -8.83
N LYS A 328 15.12 -10.63 -8.76
CA LYS A 328 16.57 -10.44 -8.59
C LYS A 328 17.17 -9.60 -9.72
N ASN A 329 16.82 -9.89 -10.98
CA ASN A 329 17.34 -9.14 -12.13
C ASN A 329 16.86 -7.69 -12.13
N GLU A 330 15.60 -7.43 -11.77
CA GLU A 330 15.08 -6.07 -11.62
C GLU A 330 15.79 -5.29 -10.52
N LEU A 331 16.01 -5.92 -9.37
CA LEU A 331 16.77 -5.34 -8.26
C LEU A 331 18.22 -5.04 -8.66
N GLN A 332 18.86 -5.92 -9.44
CA GLN A 332 20.21 -5.71 -9.95
C GLN A 332 20.27 -4.51 -10.89
N ILE A 333 19.33 -4.39 -11.84
CA ILE A 333 19.25 -3.22 -12.74
C ILE A 333 19.02 -1.94 -11.94
N ARG A 334 18.18 -1.99 -10.90
CA ARG A 334 17.94 -0.83 -10.02
C ARG A 334 19.21 -0.45 -9.25
N GLN A 335 19.95 -1.43 -8.75
CA GLN A 335 21.23 -1.21 -8.07
C GLN A 335 22.26 -0.57 -9.01
N GLU A 336 22.38 -1.05 -10.25
CA GLU A 336 23.27 -0.47 -11.25
C GLU A 336 22.92 0.99 -11.55
N ARG A 337 21.63 1.31 -11.79
CA ARG A 337 21.16 2.69 -11.99
C ARG A 337 21.47 3.60 -10.81
N LEU A 338 21.26 3.13 -9.58
CA LEU A 338 21.56 3.91 -8.38
C LEU A 338 23.07 4.14 -8.23
N ASN A 339 23.90 3.15 -8.57
CA ASN A 339 25.34 3.28 -8.54
C ASN A 339 25.84 4.31 -9.58
N ASP A 340 25.25 4.30 -10.77
CA ASP A 340 25.54 5.30 -11.80
C ASP A 340 25.14 6.72 -11.35
N GLN A 341 23.96 6.88 -10.76
CA GLN A 341 23.52 8.17 -10.19
C GLN A 341 24.47 8.65 -9.09
N LEU A 342 24.90 7.75 -8.21
CA LEU A 342 25.85 8.03 -7.15
C LEU A 342 27.22 8.44 -7.71
N ASN A 343 27.70 7.79 -8.77
CA ASN A 343 28.93 8.17 -9.45
C ASN A 343 28.81 9.54 -10.13
N HIS A 344 27.70 9.83 -10.79
CA HIS A 344 27.44 11.16 -11.37
C HIS A 344 27.40 12.25 -10.29
N ALA A 345 26.74 11.98 -9.16
CA ALA A 345 26.69 12.90 -8.02
C ALA A 345 28.09 13.15 -7.45
N LYS A 346 28.91 12.10 -7.27
CA LYS A 346 30.31 12.22 -6.84
C LYS A 346 31.14 13.07 -7.79
N VAL A 347 31.06 12.83 -9.11
CA VAL A 347 31.78 13.63 -10.10
C VAL A 347 31.33 15.10 -10.08
N LYS A 348 30.02 15.36 -9.94
CA LYS A 348 29.50 16.73 -9.83
C LYS A 348 29.99 17.43 -8.56
N LEU A 349 30.05 16.71 -7.45
CA LEU A 349 30.57 17.18 -6.18
C LEU A 349 32.07 17.48 -6.28
N GLU A 350 32.87 16.59 -6.86
CA GLU A 350 34.30 16.84 -7.08
C GLU A 350 34.56 18.05 -7.98
N ARG A 351 33.78 18.23 -9.05
CA ARG A 351 33.86 19.43 -9.90
C ARG A 351 33.51 20.70 -9.12
N ALA A 352 32.48 20.66 -8.29
CA ALA A 352 32.11 21.78 -7.45
C ALA A 352 33.20 22.12 -6.41
N HIS A 353 33.82 21.11 -5.79
CA HIS A 353 34.96 21.31 -4.89
C HIS A 353 36.15 21.94 -5.61
N LYS A 354 36.56 21.40 -6.77
CA LYS A 354 37.65 21.98 -7.56
C LYS A 354 37.35 23.42 -7.95
N HIS A 355 36.13 23.72 -8.41
CA HIS A 355 35.75 25.07 -8.76
C HIS A 355 35.76 26.02 -7.54
N ALA A 356 35.31 25.56 -6.38
CA ALA A 356 35.35 26.33 -5.14
C ALA A 356 36.80 26.60 -4.69
N ASP A 357 37.68 25.60 -4.77
CA ASP A 357 39.10 25.72 -4.45
C ASP A 357 39.83 26.67 -5.42
N ASP A 358 39.57 26.57 -6.73
CA ASP A 358 40.11 27.48 -7.73
C ASP A 358 39.64 28.92 -7.47
N ARG A 359 38.36 29.12 -7.13
CA ARG A 359 37.82 30.44 -6.79
C ARG A 359 38.46 30.99 -5.52
N LYS A 360 38.67 30.14 -4.52
CA LYS A 360 39.33 30.50 -3.26
C LYS A 360 40.78 30.91 -3.52
N GLN A 361 41.54 30.13 -4.29
CA GLN A 361 42.90 30.46 -4.68
C GLN A 361 42.97 31.75 -5.51
N ALA A 362 42.05 31.96 -6.46
CA ALA A 362 41.97 33.19 -7.23
C ALA A 362 41.68 34.40 -6.32
N SER A 363 40.70 34.28 -5.41
CA SER A 363 40.40 35.34 -4.44
C SER A 363 41.59 35.64 -3.52
N GLN A 364 42.31 34.61 -3.09
CA GLN A 364 43.49 34.75 -2.25
C GLN A 364 44.60 35.51 -2.99
N LYS A 365 44.89 35.15 -4.24
CA LYS A 365 45.85 35.88 -5.08
C LYS A 365 45.43 37.35 -5.30
N THR A 366 44.13 37.61 -5.49
CA THR A 366 43.65 39.00 -5.62
C THR A 366 43.80 39.79 -4.33
N ILE A 367 43.57 39.17 -3.16
CA ILE A 367 43.78 39.79 -1.85
C ILE A 367 45.27 40.10 -1.66
N GLU A 368 46.16 39.15 -1.94
CA GLU A 368 47.61 39.33 -1.84
C GLU A 368 48.10 40.47 -2.76
N ARG A 369 47.59 40.53 -4.00
CA ARG A 369 47.91 41.64 -4.92
C ARG A 369 47.44 42.98 -4.38
N LEU A 370 46.20 43.06 -3.90
CA LEU A 370 45.64 44.30 -3.34
C LEU A 370 46.37 44.73 -2.06
N GLN A 371 46.82 43.78 -1.23
CA GLN A 371 47.66 44.07 -0.07
C GLN A 371 48.99 44.67 -0.49
N TYR A 372 49.66 44.09 -1.49
CA TYR A 372 50.90 44.64 -2.04
C TYR A 372 50.71 46.05 -2.64
N GLU A 373 49.65 46.26 -3.42
CA GLU A 373 49.30 47.58 -3.96
C GLU A 373 49.03 48.60 -2.83
N TYR A 374 48.29 48.20 -1.79
CA TYR A 374 48.01 49.04 -0.62
C TYR A 374 49.29 49.40 0.13
N ASP A 375 50.18 48.44 0.39
CA ASP A 375 51.44 48.68 1.08
C ASP A 375 52.33 49.66 0.29
N ASN A 376 52.38 49.52 -1.04
CA ASN A 376 53.08 50.49 -1.90
C ASN A 376 52.45 51.89 -1.82
N MET A 377 51.12 52.00 -1.89
CA MET A 377 50.43 53.29 -1.74
C MET A 377 50.68 53.92 -0.36
N VAL A 378 50.81 53.12 0.71
CA VAL A 378 51.16 53.63 2.04
C VAL A 378 52.59 54.18 2.06
N VAL A 379 53.54 53.53 1.38
CA VAL A 379 54.91 54.04 1.24
C VAL A 379 54.93 55.34 0.42
N GLU A 380 54.28 55.36 -0.74
CA GLU A 380 54.17 56.56 -1.58
C GLU A 380 53.50 57.71 -0.83
N ARG A 381 52.47 57.43 -0.03
CA ARG A 381 51.81 58.46 0.79
C ARG A 381 52.75 59.01 1.85
N LYS A 382 53.56 58.18 2.51
CA LYS A 382 54.57 58.64 3.47
C LYS A 382 55.65 59.48 2.81
N GLU A 383 56.07 59.14 1.59
CA GLU A 383 57.04 59.94 0.82
C GLU A 383 56.45 61.27 0.37
N ASN A 384 55.21 61.27 -0.13
CA ASN A 384 54.49 62.49 -0.47
C ASN A 384 54.27 63.38 0.76
N ASP A 385 53.89 62.82 1.91
CA ASP A 385 53.73 63.58 3.15
C ASP A 385 55.05 64.24 3.58
N LYS A 386 56.19 63.54 3.44
CA LYS A 386 57.53 64.13 3.66
C LYS A 386 57.84 65.27 2.70
N GLN A 387 57.58 65.07 1.39
CA GLN A 387 57.79 66.12 0.39
C GLN A 387 56.92 67.35 0.68
N ILE A 388 55.67 67.15 1.12
CA ILE A 388 54.78 68.23 1.54
C ILE A 388 55.34 68.95 2.78
N GLU A 389 55.90 68.24 3.75
CA GLU A 389 56.56 68.84 4.90
C GLU A 389 57.79 69.66 4.48
N GLU A 390 58.67 69.13 3.62
CA GLU A 390 59.84 69.85 3.08
C GLU A 390 59.41 71.13 2.35
N VAL A 391 58.42 71.06 1.46
CA VAL A 391 57.90 72.24 0.75
C VAL A 391 57.26 73.25 1.72
N ARG A 392 56.62 72.78 2.80
CA ARG A 392 56.10 73.66 3.86
C ARG A 392 57.22 74.35 4.62
N GLU A 393 58.30 73.64 4.93
CA GLU A 393 59.48 74.23 5.56
C GLU A 393 60.12 75.29 4.65
N GLU A 394 60.29 74.99 3.36
CA GLU A 394 60.79 75.95 2.37
C GLU A 394 59.88 77.19 2.24
N ALA A 395 58.56 76.98 2.22
CA ALA A 395 57.58 78.07 2.20
C ALA A 395 57.65 78.94 3.47
N ASN A 396 57.77 78.31 4.65
CA ASN A 396 57.93 79.01 5.92
C ASN A 396 59.24 79.79 5.98
N GLU A 397 60.35 79.24 5.47
CA GLU A 397 61.62 79.96 5.36
C GLU A 397 61.51 81.15 4.39
N ALA A 398 60.83 80.98 3.26
CA ALA A 398 60.61 82.06 2.30
C ALA A 398 59.73 83.17 2.90
N GLU A 399 58.67 82.82 3.63
CA GLU A 399 57.86 83.78 4.38
C GLU A 399 58.66 84.50 5.46
N ALA A 400 59.52 83.79 6.21
CA ALA A 400 60.38 84.39 7.21
C ALA A 400 61.38 85.39 6.59
N LYS A 401 62.03 85.00 5.47
CA LYS A 401 62.91 85.91 4.70
C LYS A 401 62.14 87.11 4.18
N MET A 402 60.93 86.92 3.66
CA MET A 402 60.06 88.02 3.21
C MET A 402 59.72 88.98 4.36
N GLN A 403 59.34 88.47 5.54
CA GLN A 403 59.07 89.30 6.71
C GLN A 403 60.32 90.05 7.20
N GLU A 404 61.50 89.42 7.15
CA GLU A 404 62.76 90.07 7.49
C GLU A 404 63.10 91.19 6.50
N HIS A 405 62.93 90.96 5.19
CA HIS A 405 63.10 91.97 4.16
C HIS A 405 62.10 93.13 4.30
N LEU A 406 60.83 92.85 4.62
CA LEU A 406 59.84 93.88 4.91
C LEU A 406 60.24 94.73 6.12
N LYS A 407 60.66 94.10 7.22
CA LYS A 407 61.15 94.82 8.41
C LYS A 407 62.38 95.68 8.11
N LYS A 408 63.33 95.18 7.31
CA LYS A 408 64.51 95.96 6.87
C LYS A 408 64.10 97.13 6.00
N SER A 409 63.21 96.91 5.03
CA SER A 409 62.70 97.98 4.16
C SER A 409 61.92 99.04 4.95
N GLU A 410 61.08 98.64 5.91
CA GLU A 410 60.40 99.57 6.82
C GLU A 410 61.39 100.37 7.67
N ALA A 411 62.45 99.73 8.16
CA ALA A 411 63.51 100.40 8.91
C ALA A 411 64.28 101.41 8.05
N GLU A 412 64.69 101.02 6.84
CA GLU A 412 65.36 101.89 5.86
C GLU A 412 64.46 103.07 5.46
N LEU A 413 63.17 102.83 5.24
CA LEU A 413 62.20 103.86 4.88
C LEU A 413 61.96 104.84 6.03
N ASN A 414 61.91 104.34 7.27
CA ASN A 414 61.85 105.18 8.46
C ASN A 414 63.14 106.00 8.66
N GLU A 415 64.31 105.43 8.37
CA GLU A 415 65.59 106.15 8.42
C GLU A 415 65.66 107.25 7.36
N LEU A 416 65.25 106.96 6.13
CA LEU A 416 65.12 107.95 5.05
C LEU A 416 64.11 109.05 5.39
N LEU A 417 62.97 108.72 6.00
CA LEU A 417 62.01 109.70 6.48
C LEU A 417 62.59 110.55 7.61
N ALA A 418 63.38 109.96 8.52
CA ALA A 418 64.06 110.70 9.58
C ALA A 418 65.14 111.64 9.02
N GLU A 419 65.90 111.21 8.02
CA GLU A 419 66.84 112.08 7.29
C GLU A 419 66.13 113.19 6.51
N TYR A 420 65.02 112.88 5.83
CA TYR A 420 64.19 113.86 5.15
C TYR A 420 63.66 114.92 6.14
N CYS A 421 63.17 114.50 7.31
CA CYS A 421 62.74 115.41 8.38
C CYS A 421 63.90 116.26 8.91
N LYS A 422 65.10 115.70 9.07
CA LYS A 422 66.31 116.47 9.47
C LYS A 422 66.71 117.49 8.42
N ILE A 423 66.71 117.14 7.14
CA ILE A 423 67.04 118.05 6.04
C ILE A 423 65.97 119.14 5.92
N ARG A 424 64.69 118.79 6.03
CA ARG A 424 63.59 119.77 6.08
C ARG A 424 63.78 120.73 7.25
N HIS A 425 64.05 120.23 8.46
CA HIS A 425 64.32 121.07 9.62
C HIS A 425 65.57 121.94 9.44
N GLN A 426 66.65 121.42 8.84
CA GLN A 426 67.84 122.22 8.51
C GLN A 426 67.56 123.29 7.46
N THR A 427 66.67 123.02 6.50
CA THR A 427 66.24 123.97 5.48
C THR A 427 65.36 125.05 6.11
N ASP A 428 64.46 124.69 7.01
CA ASP A 428 63.63 125.63 7.77
C ASP A 428 64.50 126.53 8.68
N VAL A 429 65.50 125.96 9.36
CA VAL A 429 66.49 126.71 10.16
C VAL A 429 67.39 127.60 9.28
N TYR A 430 67.75 127.14 8.08
CA TYR A 430 68.47 127.98 7.11
C TYR A 430 67.59 129.14 6.61
N MET A 431 66.30 128.89 6.35
CA MET A 431 65.34 129.94 5.99
C MET A 431 65.11 130.93 7.14
N GLU A 432 65.01 130.48 8.39
CA GLU A 432 64.92 131.34 9.58
C GLU A 432 66.19 132.18 9.81
N THR A 433 67.38 131.60 9.59
CA THR A 433 68.65 132.33 9.74
C THR A 433 68.91 133.30 8.59
N LEU A 434 68.48 132.99 7.36
CA LEU A 434 68.49 133.94 6.24
C LEU A 434 67.49 135.08 6.46
N ALA A 435 66.29 134.78 6.97
CA ALA A 435 65.26 135.77 7.30
C ALA A 435 65.72 136.76 8.38
N ASN A 436 66.38 136.25 9.42
CA ASN A 436 66.92 137.06 10.51
C ASN A 436 68.13 137.91 10.12
N THR A 437 68.90 137.52 9.09
CA THR A 437 70.05 138.30 8.60
C THR A 437 69.68 139.34 7.52
N LEU A 438 68.51 139.21 6.88
CA LEU A 438 68.03 140.11 5.81
C LEU A 438 66.84 141.01 6.20
N ASN A 439 66.37 140.97 7.45
CA ASN A 439 65.26 141.81 7.93
C ASN A 439 63.98 141.67 7.07
N MET A 440 63.66 140.43 6.67
CA MET A 440 62.43 140.10 5.94
C MET A 440 61.56 139.17 6.78
N LYS A 441 60.26 139.50 6.92
CA LYS A 441 59.27 138.64 7.58
C LYS A 441 59.12 137.34 6.79
N VAL A 442 59.41 136.21 7.42
CA VAL A 442 59.03 134.88 6.91
C VAL A 442 57.80 134.40 7.67
N THR A 443 56.69 134.35 6.94
CA THR A 443 55.53 133.49 7.25
C THR A 443 55.84 132.09 6.74
N THR A 444 55.76 131.10 7.62
CA THR A 444 55.66 129.70 7.23
C THR A 444 54.53 129.04 8.04
N GLU A 445 53.55 128.55 7.28
CA GLU A 445 52.52 127.59 7.68
C GLU A 445 53.13 126.21 8.02
#